data_AF-H1B5W6-F1
#
_entry.id   AF-H1B5W6-F1
#
_cell.length_a   1.000
_cell.length_b   1.000
_cell.length_c   1.000
_cell.angle_alpha   90.00
_cell.angle_beta   90.00
_cell.angle_gamma   90.00
#
_symmetry.space_group_name_H-M   'P 1'
#
loop_
_entity.id
_entity.type
_entity.pdbx_description
1 polymer ?
#
loop_
_entity_poly.entity_id
_entity_poly.type
_entity_poly.pdbx_seq_one_letter_code
_entity_poly.pdbx_strand_id
1 'polypeptide(L)'
;MLFLIENGRIRPSKSLQDCISSMLDGNQEFTMLDTQKVVYEEILYMAKLCQKDKKKRVMIAKGGSGTGKSVIAVNAMVNLLKEDMFGQYITKNAAPRNVYIDRLAGKMKKNKIKSLFAAPDKFYQQQPNDYDFLIVDEAHRLREKSGMFQKGENQIQELISSSLFTVFFIDPYQRVHFRDFGSISEFQKQAQLQNAEVIQYELHSQFRCNGSDGYLAWIRNMLQLEETANFNFKDISFDFRVIDDPNELRAMICEKNDESGKARILAGYCWEWEKAGRSDPNHDDIVIGDFKMSWNLDAGDPYAISQGSVHQVGCIHTTQGLEFDYVGVIIGEDLRYENNELVTDYRQRAKTDSSVKGLKKLYRENPEKAKHIERQIILNTYYTLMTRGMKGCYIYCCDSELQKYIKMSIADA
;
A
#
# COMPACT_ATOMS: atom_id res chain seq x y z
N MET A 1 -33.40 0.87 10.20
CA MET A 1 -33.15 2.17 9.55
C MET A 1 -33.80 3.24 10.43
N LEU A 2 -33.05 4.26 10.87
CA LEU A 2 -33.41 5.45 11.71
C LEU A 2 -33.27 5.48 13.26
N PHE A 3 -32.84 4.43 13.99
CA PHE A 3 -32.75 4.52 15.47
C PHE A 3 -31.37 4.25 16.12
N LEU A 4 -30.28 4.18 15.33
CA LEU A 4 -28.93 3.89 15.86
C LEU A 4 -27.89 5.00 15.61
N ILE A 5 -28.30 6.15 15.09
CA ILE A 5 -27.35 7.20 14.65
C ILE A 5 -27.03 8.22 15.76
N GLU A 6 -27.81 8.32 16.84
CA GLU A 6 -27.73 9.51 17.68
C GLU A 6 -26.72 9.53 18.84
N ASN A 7 -26.05 8.43 19.23
CA ASN A 7 -25.17 8.48 20.43
C ASN A 7 -23.90 7.59 20.41
N GLY A 8 -23.45 7.12 19.24
CA GLY A 8 -22.23 6.32 19.16
C GLY A 8 -20.98 7.18 18.95
N ARG A 9 -20.18 7.44 19.99
CA ARG A 9 -18.76 7.81 19.80
C ARG A 9 -18.13 6.78 18.86
N ILE A 10 -17.73 7.21 17.68
CA ILE A 10 -17.12 6.38 16.64
C ILE A 10 -15.87 5.72 17.22
N ARG A 11 -15.91 4.39 17.36
CA ARG A 11 -14.73 3.61 17.75
C ARG A 11 -13.86 3.39 16.51
N PRO A 12 -12.53 3.56 16.58
CA PRO A 12 -11.64 3.25 15.47
C PRO A 12 -11.82 1.78 15.05
N SER A 13 -11.74 1.53 13.74
CA SER A 13 -11.78 0.18 13.17
C SER A 13 -10.67 -0.69 13.79
N LYS A 14 -10.98 -1.94 14.14
CA LYS A 14 -9.96 -2.90 14.61
C LYS A 14 -8.96 -3.15 13.46
N SER A 15 -7.67 -3.24 13.77
CA SER A 15 -6.67 -3.61 12.74
C SER A 15 -6.98 -5.01 12.22
N LEU A 16 -6.91 -5.23 10.89
CA LEU A 16 -7.02 -6.56 10.29
C LEU A 16 -6.10 -7.56 10.99
N GLN A 17 -4.91 -7.11 11.38
CA GLN A 17 -3.95 -7.94 12.08
C GLN A 17 -4.55 -8.51 13.38
N ASP A 18 -5.35 -7.74 14.14
CA ASP A 18 -5.86 -8.11 15.47
C ASP A 18 -7.00 -9.15 15.42
N CYS A 19 -7.64 -9.31 14.26
CA CYS A 19 -8.91 -10.04 14.13
C CYS A 19 -8.81 -11.38 13.39
N ILE A 20 -7.73 -11.61 12.63
CA ILE A 20 -7.58 -12.78 11.75
C ILE A 20 -7.78 -14.13 12.45
N SER A 21 -7.28 -14.29 13.68
CA SER A 21 -7.38 -15.56 14.42
C SER A 21 -8.82 -15.91 14.81
N SER A 22 -9.66 -14.90 15.05
CA SER A 22 -11.07 -15.08 15.37
C SER A 22 -11.92 -15.30 14.11
N MET A 23 -11.54 -14.66 12.99
CA MET A 23 -12.21 -14.86 11.68
C MET A 23 -12.11 -16.30 11.17
N LEU A 24 -11.00 -16.99 11.43
CA LEU A 24 -10.86 -18.41 11.11
C LEU A 24 -11.84 -19.30 11.86
N ASP A 25 -12.16 -18.98 13.12
CA ASP A 25 -13.13 -19.71 13.93
C ASP A 25 -14.57 -19.50 13.43
N GLY A 26 -14.77 -18.70 12.38
CA GLY A 26 -16.08 -18.35 11.83
C GLY A 26 -16.71 -17.13 12.49
N ASN A 27 -15.99 -16.44 13.39
CA ASN A 27 -16.49 -15.21 13.99
C ASN A 27 -16.43 -14.06 12.99
N GLN A 28 -17.52 -13.31 12.88
CA GLN A 28 -17.53 -12.06 12.13
C GLN A 28 -16.85 -10.97 12.96
N GLU A 29 -15.54 -10.82 12.82
CA GLU A 29 -14.81 -9.72 13.47
C GLU A 29 -14.92 -8.39 12.72
N PHE A 30 -15.24 -8.45 11.42
CA PHE A 30 -15.49 -7.29 10.59
C PHE A 30 -16.90 -7.37 10.02
N THR A 31 -17.71 -6.35 10.31
CA THR A 31 -18.90 -6.07 9.52
C THR A 31 -18.41 -5.55 8.17
N MET A 32 -18.46 -6.39 7.13
CA MET A 32 -18.20 -5.92 5.77
C MET A 32 -19.25 -4.89 5.38
N LEU A 33 -18.79 -3.85 4.71
CA LEU A 33 -19.68 -2.87 4.08
C LEU A 33 -20.40 -3.52 2.90
N ASP A 34 -21.55 -2.99 2.51
CA ASP A 34 -22.33 -3.53 1.40
C ASP A 34 -21.51 -3.65 0.11
N THR A 35 -20.67 -2.65 -0.19
CA THR A 35 -19.78 -2.67 -1.37
C THR A 35 -18.67 -3.74 -1.28
N GLN A 36 -18.10 -3.93 -0.09
CA GLN A 36 -17.08 -4.97 0.16
C GLN A 36 -17.71 -6.37 0.08
N LYS A 37 -18.95 -6.50 0.57
CA LYS A 37 -19.71 -7.74 0.58
C LYS A 37 -20.05 -8.19 -0.84
N VAL A 38 -20.41 -7.26 -1.74
CA VAL A 38 -20.61 -7.58 -3.17
C VAL A 38 -19.36 -8.22 -3.77
N VAL A 39 -18.20 -7.59 -3.61
CA VAL A 39 -16.93 -8.12 -4.14
C VAL A 39 -16.58 -9.47 -3.50
N TYR A 40 -16.79 -9.62 -2.20
CA TYR A 40 -16.57 -10.87 -1.48
C TYR A 40 -17.48 -12.00 -1.99
N GLU A 41 -18.79 -11.76 -2.11
CA GLU A 41 -19.77 -12.75 -2.60
C GLU A 41 -19.48 -13.13 -4.05
N GLU A 42 -19.06 -12.16 -4.88
CA GLU A 42 -18.67 -12.44 -6.26
C GLU A 42 -17.45 -13.37 -6.34
N ILE A 43 -16.43 -13.15 -5.49
CA ILE A 43 -15.24 -14.03 -5.45
C ILE A 43 -15.67 -15.47 -5.16
N LEU A 44 -16.57 -15.68 -4.19
CA LEU A 44 -17.07 -17.02 -3.85
C LEU A 44 -17.89 -17.63 -4.99
N TYR A 45 -18.77 -16.84 -5.60
CA TYR A 45 -19.60 -17.27 -6.72
C TYR A 45 -18.74 -17.68 -7.93
N MET A 46 -17.78 -16.85 -8.32
CA MET A 46 -16.92 -17.08 -9.47
C MET A 46 -15.99 -18.28 -9.27
N ALA A 47 -15.45 -18.47 -8.07
CA ALA A 47 -14.64 -19.65 -7.76
C ALA A 47 -15.44 -20.95 -7.96
N LYS A 48 -16.68 -21.02 -7.46
CA LYS A 48 -17.60 -22.15 -7.68
C LYS A 48 -17.95 -22.34 -9.14
N LEU A 49 -18.18 -21.24 -9.87
CA LEU A 49 -18.52 -21.29 -11.28
C LEU A 49 -17.36 -21.87 -12.10
N CYS A 50 -16.12 -21.42 -11.87
CA CYS A 50 -14.91 -21.98 -12.49
C CYS A 50 -14.76 -23.48 -12.23
N GLN A 51 -15.05 -23.94 -11.01
CA GLN A 51 -15.02 -25.37 -10.73
C GLN A 51 -16.10 -26.16 -11.48
N LYS A 52 -17.29 -25.58 -11.63
CA LYS A 52 -18.44 -26.22 -12.29
C LYS A 52 -18.25 -26.31 -13.80
N ASP A 53 -17.83 -25.24 -14.45
CA ASP A 53 -17.73 -25.18 -15.92
C ASP A 53 -16.31 -25.34 -16.48
N LYS A 54 -15.32 -25.44 -15.59
CA LYS A 54 -13.88 -25.57 -15.92
C LYS A 54 -13.36 -24.44 -16.81
N LYS A 55 -14.03 -23.29 -16.82
CA LYS A 55 -13.56 -22.09 -17.53
C LYS A 55 -12.66 -21.25 -16.62
N LYS A 56 -11.57 -20.76 -17.19
CA LYS A 56 -10.62 -19.90 -16.51
C LYS A 56 -11.18 -18.49 -16.39
N ARG A 57 -11.09 -17.89 -15.20
CA ARG A 57 -11.55 -16.52 -14.93
C ARG A 57 -10.52 -15.72 -14.17
N VAL A 58 -10.51 -14.42 -14.44
CA VAL A 58 -9.69 -13.43 -13.75
C VAL A 58 -10.59 -12.32 -13.22
N MET A 59 -10.51 -12.06 -11.93
CA MET A 59 -11.18 -10.94 -11.30
C MET A 59 -10.16 -9.86 -10.94
N ILE A 60 -10.45 -8.61 -11.31
CA ILE A 60 -9.61 -7.45 -10.98
C ILE A 60 -10.41 -6.54 -10.04
N ALA A 61 -10.00 -6.46 -8.78
CA ALA A 61 -10.58 -5.59 -7.78
C ALA A 61 -9.69 -4.36 -7.57
N LYS A 62 -10.05 -3.25 -8.20
CA LYS A 62 -9.37 -1.95 -8.03
C LYS A 62 -9.84 -1.29 -6.73
N GLY A 63 -8.93 -0.83 -5.89
CA GLY A 63 -9.30 -0.08 -4.69
C GLY A 63 -8.11 0.66 -4.08
N GLY A 64 -8.36 1.86 -3.59
CA GLY A 64 -7.36 2.65 -2.86
C GLY A 64 -6.96 2.06 -1.51
N SER A 65 -6.05 2.73 -0.83
CA SER A 65 -5.64 2.39 0.53
C SER A 65 -6.84 2.51 1.48
N GLY A 66 -7.07 1.51 2.35
CA GLY A 66 -8.18 1.51 3.31
C GLY A 66 -9.54 1.03 2.78
N THR A 67 -9.65 0.60 1.52
CA THR A 67 -10.93 0.10 0.97
C THR A 67 -11.28 -1.34 1.41
N GLY A 68 -10.44 -1.96 2.24
CA GLY A 68 -10.66 -3.31 2.77
C GLY A 68 -10.21 -4.46 1.87
N LYS A 69 -9.38 -4.21 0.83
CA LYS A 69 -8.86 -5.24 -0.08
C LYS A 69 -8.33 -6.49 0.63
N SER A 70 -7.38 -6.33 1.55
CA SER A 70 -6.81 -7.45 2.30
C SER A 70 -7.82 -8.14 3.22
N VAL A 71 -8.80 -7.40 3.76
CA VAL A 71 -9.90 -7.97 4.57
C VAL A 71 -10.75 -8.89 3.70
N ILE A 72 -11.18 -8.42 2.52
CA ILE A 72 -11.96 -9.22 1.56
C ILE A 72 -11.15 -10.45 1.13
N ALA A 73 -9.88 -10.25 0.75
CA ALA A 73 -8.98 -11.29 0.28
C ALA A 73 -8.84 -12.44 1.30
N VAL A 74 -8.59 -12.12 2.57
CA VAL A 74 -8.44 -13.14 3.63
C VAL A 74 -9.77 -13.84 3.90
N ASN A 75 -10.89 -13.11 4.03
CA ASN A 75 -12.20 -13.74 4.24
C ASN A 75 -12.59 -14.68 3.11
N ALA A 76 -12.38 -14.26 1.86
CA ALA A 76 -12.69 -15.07 0.70
C ALA A 76 -11.84 -16.34 0.69
N MET A 77 -10.52 -16.23 0.90
CA MET A 77 -9.63 -17.39 1.00
C MET A 77 -10.13 -18.38 2.05
N VAL A 78 -10.44 -17.91 3.26
CA VAL A 78 -10.88 -18.77 4.36
C VAL A 78 -12.17 -19.52 4.01
N ASN A 79 -13.13 -18.87 3.36
CA ASN A 79 -14.38 -19.52 2.96
C ASN A 79 -14.18 -20.51 1.82
N LEU A 80 -13.36 -20.18 0.81
CA LEU A 80 -13.04 -21.12 -0.27
C LEU A 80 -12.32 -22.36 0.25
N LEU A 81 -11.40 -22.22 1.20
CA LEU A 81 -10.74 -23.35 1.86
C LEU A 81 -11.73 -24.22 2.67
N LYS A 82 -12.77 -23.62 3.26
CA LYS A 82 -13.84 -24.36 3.97
C LYS A 82 -14.74 -25.14 3.02
N GLU A 83 -14.74 -24.78 1.74
CA GLU A 83 -15.44 -25.50 0.67
C GLU A 83 -14.53 -26.49 -0.08
N ASP A 84 -13.44 -26.92 0.57
CA ASP A 84 -12.46 -27.89 0.05
C ASP A 84 -11.76 -27.46 -1.26
N MET A 85 -11.79 -26.17 -1.60
CA MET A 85 -11.04 -25.64 -2.75
C MET A 85 -9.57 -25.43 -2.39
N PHE A 86 -8.66 -25.82 -3.29
CA PHE A 86 -7.23 -25.67 -3.11
C PHE A 86 -6.72 -24.34 -3.69
N GLY A 87 -6.18 -23.47 -2.85
CA GLY A 87 -5.68 -22.18 -3.29
C GLY A 87 -4.69 -21.52 -2.33
N GLN A 88 -4.13 -20.39 -2.76
CA GLN A 88 -3.12 -19.64 -2.02
C GLN A 88 -3.38 -18.13 -2.02
N TYR A 89 -2.96 -17.49 -0.93
CA TYR A 89 -2.82 -16.05 -0.81
C TYR A 89 -1.42 -15.62 -1.22
N ILE A 90 -1.34 -14.67 -2.13
CA ILE A 90 -0.09 -14.26 -2.76
C ILE A 90 0.16 -12.80 -2.43
N THR A 91 1.34 -12.53 -1.86
CA THR A 91 1.80 -11.16 -1.63
C THR A 91 3.32 -11.12 -1.75
N LYS A 92 3.83 -10.03 -2.33
CA LYS A 92 5.27 -9.79 -2.46
C LYS A 92 5.89 -9.37 -1.13
N ASN A 93 5.14 -8.65 -0.28
CA ASN A 93 5.68 -8.13 0.96
C ASN A 93 5.74 -9.23 2.04
N ALA A 94 6.94 -9.53 2.51
CA ALA A 94 7.15 -10.55 3.53
C ALA A 94 6.63 -10.11 4.91
N ALA A 95 6.62 -8.81 5.21
CA ALA A 95 6.25 -8.31 6.54
C ALA A 95 4.76 -8.55 6.87
N PRO A 96 3.77 -8.09 6.07
CA PRO A 96 2.36 -8.43 6.29
C PRO A 96 2.13 -9.94 6.29
N ARG A 97 2.78 -10.66 5.38
CA ARG A 97 2.70 -12.13 5.30
C ARG A 97 3.15 -12.81 6.58
N ASN A 98 4.29 -12.41 7.14
CA ASN A 98 4.83 -12.98 8.37
C ASN A 98 3.94 -12.64 9.57
N VAL A 99 3.43 -11.40 9.64
CA VAL A 99 2.46 -11.00 10.68
C VAL A 99 1.20 -11.86 10.60
N TYR A 100 0.65 -12.09 9.40
CA TYR A 100 -0.48 -12.98 9.21
C TYR A 100 -0.15 -14.40 9.65
N ILE A 101 0.97 -14.96 9.19
CA ILE A 101 1.41 -16.32 9.56
C ILE A 101 1.59 -16.47 11.07
N ASP A 102 2.24 -15.53 11.75
CA ASP A 102 2.54 -15.62 13.18
C ASP A 102 1.28 -15.48 14.02
N ARG A 103 0.34 -14.61 13.64
CA ARG A 103 -0.96 -14.49 14.32
C ARG A 103 -1.88 -15.69 14.07
N LEU A 104 -1.72 -16.36 12.93
CA LEU A 104 -2.43 -17.60 12.58
C LEU A 104 -1.83 -18.84 13.27
N ALA A 105 -0.52 -18.84 13.55
CA ALA A 105 0.22 -20.01 14.05
C ALA A 105 -0.20 -20.51 15.44
N GLY A 106 -0.96 -19.70 16.21
CA GLY A 106 -1.46 -20.10 17.53
C GLY A 106 -2.50 -21.23 17.52
N LYS A 107 -3.11 -21.57 16.37
CA LYS A 107 -4.26 -22.51 16.29
C LYS A 107 -4.09 -23.68 15.30
N MET A 108 -3.14 -23.60 14.37
CA MET A 108 -2.81 -24.69 13.44
C MET A 108 -1.29 -24.89 13.38
N LYS A 109 -0.84 -26.07 12.96
CA LYS A 109 0.60 -26.32 12.73
C LYS A 109 1.14 -25.25 11.77
N LYS A 110 2.13 -24.47 12.23
CA LYS A 110 2.76 -23.34 11.51
C LYS A 110 3.11 -23.66 10.05
N ASN A 111 3.48 -24.91 9.75
CA ASN A 111 3.81 -25.37 8.40
C ASN A 111 2.59 -25.41 7.45
N LYS A 112 1.40 -25.79 7.94
CA LYS A 112 0.15 -25.83 7.15
C LYS A 112 -0.35 -24.42 6.82
N ILE A 113 -0.13 -23.46 7.71
CA ILE A 113 -0.44 -22.04 7.45
C ILE A 113 0.57 -21.46 6.45
N LYS A 114 1.86 -21.72 6.65
CA LYS A 114 2.90 -21.24 5.73
C LYS A 114 2.69 -21.69 4.28
N SER A 115 2.09 -22.87 4.04
CA SER A 115 1.79 -23.34 2.69
C SER A 115 0.60 -22.64 2.02
N LEU A 116 -0.25 -21.93 2.79
CA LEU A 116 -1.35 -21.12 2.24
C LEU A 116 -0.89 -19.77 1.71
N PHE A 117 0.31 -19.33 2.09
CA PHE A 117 0.88 -18.05 1.66
C PHE A 117 2.08 -18.26 0.73
N ALA A 118 2.08 -17.58 -0.40
CA ALA A 118 3.16 -17.68 -1.38
C ALA A 118 3.70 -16.32 -1.82
N ALA A 119 4.96 -16.34 -2.28
CA ALA A 119 5.52 -15.25 -3.07
C ALA A 119 5.24 -15.54 -4.55
N PRO A 120 5.01 -14.50 -5.38
CA PRO A 120 4.75 -14.70 -6.81
C PRO A 120 5.92 -15.36 -7.54
N ASP A 121 7.15 -15.26 -7.02
CA ASP A 121 8.34 -15.87 -7.60
C ASP A 121 8.36 -17.40 -7.62
N LYS A 122 7.37 -18.09 -7.02
CA LYS A 122 7.28 -19.55 -7.05
C LYS A 122 6.49 -20.09 -8.26
N PHE A 123 5.79 -19.21 -8.99
CA PHE A 123 4.78 -19.63 -9.96
C PHE A 123 5.34 -19.97 -11.35
N TYR A 124 6.55 -19.53 -11.68
CA TYR A 124 7.22 -19.88 -12.95
C TYR A 124 7.51 -21.38 -13.15
N GLN A 125 7.37 -22.20 -12.11
CA GLN A 125 7.59 -23.66 -12.16
C GLN A 125 6.30 -24.48 -12.01
N GLN A 126 5.15 -23.82 -11.83
CA GLN A 126 3.88 -24.51 -11.58
C GLN A 126 3.29 -25.01 -12.90
N GLN A 127 2.54 -26.10 -12.82
CA GLN A 127 1.78 -26.61 -13.96
C GLN A 127 0.48 -25.80 -14.13
N PRO A 128 -0.10 -25.79 -15.34
CA PRO A 128 -1.38 -25.15 -15.57
C PRO A 128 -2.47 -25.73 -14.67
N ASN A 129 -3.23 -24.84 -14.01
CA ASN A 129 -4.36 -25.18 -13.15
C ASN A 129 -4.03 -26.08 -11.93
N ASP A 130 -2.82 -25.98 -11.39
CA ASP A 130 -2.45 -26.61 -10.09
C ASP A 130 -3.31 -26.13 -8.92
N TYR A 131 -3.94 -24.96 -9.04
CA TYR A 131 -4.78 -24.36 -8.02
C TYR A 131 -6.21 -24.11 -8.53
N ASP A 132 -7.20 -24.31 -7.65
CA ASP A 132 -8.58 -23.92 -7.91
C ASP A 132 -8.72 -22.41 -7.91
N PHE A 133 -8.06 -21.73 -6.97
CA PHE A 133 -8.05 -20.28 -6.88
C PHE A 133 -6.70 -19.72 -6.41
N LEU A 134 -6.38 -18.52 -6.86
CA LEU A 134 -5.29 -17.69 -6.32
C LEU A 134 -5.82 -16.31 -6.00
N ILE A 135 -5.49 -15.80 -4.81
CA ILE A 135 -5.82 -14.43 -4.40
C ILE A 135 -4.52 -13.65 -4.27
N VAL A 136 -4.35 -12.66 -5.13
CA VAL A 136 -3.14 -11.83 -5.22
C VAL A 136 -3.42 -10.46 -4.63
N ASP A 137 -2.79 -10.18 -3.50
CA ASP A 137 -2.85 -8.88 -2.83
C ASP A 137 -1.68 -7.98 -3.26
N GLU A 138 -1.91 -6.67 -3.23
CA GLU A 138 -0.95 -5.65 -3.70
C GLU A 138 -0.46 -5.94 -5.14
N ALA A 139 -1.35 -6.38 -6.03
CA ALA A 139 -1.01 -6.92 -7.35
C ALA A 139 -0.24 -5.94 -8.26
N HIS A 140 -0.32 -4.63 -8.00
CA HIS A 140 0.52 -3.63 -8.66
C HIS A 140 2.02 -3.91 -8.49
N ARG A 141 2.42 -4.62 -7.41
CA ARG A 141 3.80 -5.01 -7.10
C ARG A 141 4.37 -6.13 -7.96
N LEU A 142 3.52 -6.84 -8.71
CA LEU A 142 3.95 -7.92 -9.61
C LEU A 142 4.96 -7.37 -10.63
N ARG A 143 5.87 -8.22 -11.09
CA ARG A 143 6.97 -7.87 -11.99
C ARG A 143 6.75 -8.50 -13.36
N GLU A 144 7.27 -7.83 -14.38
CA GLU A 144 7.31 -8.37 -15.73
C GLU A 144 8.15 -9.65 -15.80
N LYS A 145 9.23 -9.80 -15.02
CA LYS A 145 10.00 -11.05 -15.00
C LYS A 145 10.00 -11.69 -13.62
N SER A 146 9.98 -13.02 -13.60
CA SER A 146 9.91 -13.82 -12.37
C SER A 146 11.18 -14.66 -12.13
N GLY A 147 11.36 -15.10 -10.88
CA GLY A 147 12.41 -16.05 -10.50
C GLY A 147 13.79 -15.43 -10.27
N MET A 148 14.62 -16.13 -9.47
CA MET A 148 16.04 -15.80 -9.32
C MET A 148 16.69 -15.94 -10.71
N PHE A 149 17.41 -14.90 -11.17
CA PHE A 149 18.01 -14.83 -12.52
C PHE A 149 17.05 -14.60 -13.71
N GLN A 150 15.80 -14.14 -13.50
CA GLN A 150 14.85 -13.80 -14.58
C GLN A 150 14.48 -14.98 -15.50
N LYS A 151 14.32 -16.20 -14.93
CA LYS A 151 14.01 -17.40 -15.71
C LYS A 151 12.55 -17.51 -16.17
N GLY A 152 11.61 -16.81 -15.52
CA GLY A 152 10.24 -16.77 -15.98
C GLY A 152 9.87 -15.46 -16.66
N GLU A 153 8.84 -15.55 -17.50
CA GLU A 153 8.53 -14.60 -18.55
C GLU A 153 7.62 -13.46 -18.10
N ASN A 154 6.64 -13.74 -17.23
CA ASN A 154 5.63 -12.81 -16.74
C ASN A 154 4.90 -13.33 -15.50
N GLN A 155 5.07 -12.66 -14.34
CA GLN A 155 4.43 -13.11 -13.10
C GLN A 155 2.90 -13.13 -13.19
N ILE A 156 2.30 -12.21 -13.92
CA ILE A 156 0.84 -12.15 -14.08
C ILE A 156 0.38 -13.38 -14.88
N GLN A 157 1.05 -13.66 -16.00
CA GLN A 157 0.75 -14.83 -16.83
C GLN A 157 0.91 -16.13 -16.05
N GLU A 158 2.01 -16.29 -15.29
CA GLU A 158 2.30 -17.48 -14.48
C GLU A 158 1.23 -17.74 -13.41
N LEU A 159 0.71 -16.67 -12.81
CA LEU A 159 -0.38 -16.76 -11.82
C LEU A 159 -1.71 -17.15 -12.49
N ILE A 160 -2.02 -16.53 -13.62
CA ILE A 160 -3.24 -16.85 -14.37
C ILE A 160 -3.16 -18.28 -14.92
N SER A 161 -2.02 -18.72 -15.43
CA SER A 161 -1.88 -20.07 -16.00
C SER A 161 -2.01 -21.16 -14.94
N SER A 162 -1.44 -20.95 -13.75
CA SER A 162 -1.43 -21.93 -12.65
C SER A 162 -2.76 -22.11 -11.92
N SER A 163 -3.80 -21.31 -12.20
CA SER A 163 -5.09 -21.43 -11.49
C SER A 163 -6.32 -21.32 -12.37
N LEU A 164 -7.42 -21.97 -11.98
CA LEU A 164 -8.72 -21.79 -12.66
C LEU A 164 -9.33 -20.42 -12.39
N PHE A 165 -9.13 -19.86 -11.20
CA PHE A 165 -9.61 -18.54 -10.83
C PHE A 165 -8.51 -17.69 -10.18
N THR A 166 -8.21 -16.53 -10.75
CA THR A 166 -7.24 -15.59 -10.15
C THR A 166 -7.91 -14.27 -9.80
N VAL A 167 -7.75 -13.82 -8.55
CA VAL A 167 -8.23 -12.51 -8.09
C VAL A 167 -7.02 -11.58 -7.90
N PHE A 168 -7.01 -10.43 -8.56
CA PHE A 168 -6.01 -9.38 -8.39
C PHE A 168 -6.60 -8.18 -7.65
N PHE A 169 -6.13 -7.94 -6.43
CA PHE A 169 -6.40 -6.71 -5.70
C PHE A 169 -5.32 -5.66 -6.04
N ILE A 170 -5.74 -4.53 -6.60
CA ILE A 170 -4.81 -3.49 -7.08
C ILE A 170 -5.14 -2.11 -6.53
N ASP A 171 -4.10 -1.39 -6.14
CA ASP A 171 -4.13 0.04 -5.88
C ASP A 171 -3.18 0.73 -6.90
N PRO A 172 -3.70 1.44 -7.90
CA PRO A 172 -2.87 2.05 -8.94
C PRO A 172 -1.97 3.18 -8.41
N TYR A 173 -2.34 3.81 -7.29
CA TYR A 173 -1.59 4.93 -6.70
C TYR A 173 -0.53 4.47 -5.70
N GLN A 174 -0.38 3.16 -5.48
CA GLN A 174 0.69 2.60 -4.66
C GLN A 174 1.81 1.99 -5.49
N ARG A 175 1.92 2.32 -6.78
CA ARG A 175 3.07 1.93 -7.62
C ARG A 175 4.27 2.85 -7.34
N VAL A 176 5.23 2.35 -6.57
CA VAL A 176 6.35 3.12 -5.99
C VAL A 176 7.72 2.52 -6.34
N HIS A 177 7.80 1.58 -7.27
CA HIS A 177 9.05 0.94 -7.68
C HIS A 177 9.07 0.73 -9.20
N PHE A 178 10.20 1.00 -9.85
CA PHE A 178 10.41 0.90 -11.31
C PHE A 178 10.00 -0.45 -11.90
N ARG A 179 10.35 -1.53 -11.19
CA ARG A 179 9.98 -2.91 -11.53
C ARG A 179 8.54 -3.31 -11.22
N ASP A 180 7.73 -2.45 -10.61
CA ASP A 180 6.29 -2.72 -10.50
C ASP A 180 5.67 -2.64 -11.88
N PHE A 181 5.02 -3.73 -12.26
CA PHE A 181 4.50 -3.98 -13.59
C PHE A 181 3.00 -4.20 -13.60
N GLY A 182 2.42 -4.61 -12.47
CA GLY A 182 0.98 -4.84 -12.36
C GLY A 182 0.17 -3.58 -12.65
N SER A 183 -0.67 -3.66 -13.68
CA SER A 183 -1.67 -2.65 -14.04
C SER A 183 -2.94 -3.36 -14.50
N ILE A 184 -4.06 -2.65 -14.46
CA ILE A 184 -5.35 -3.18 -14.95
C ILE A 184 -5.22 -3.62 -16.41
N SER A 185 -4.59 -2.80 -17.25
CA SER A 185 -4.37 -3.11 -18.67
C SER A 185 -3.52 -4.35 -18.88
N GLU A 186 -2.49 -4.55 -18.06
CA GLU A 186 -1.64 -5.73 -18.16
C GLU A 186 -2.34 -6.99 -17.65
N PHE A 187 -3.13 -6.91 -16.57
CA PHE A 187 -3.96 -8.03 -16.12
C PHE A 187 -4.96 -8.45 -17.19
N GLN A 188 -5.64 -7.50 -17.82
CA GLN A 188 -6.58 -7.77 -18.92
C GLN A 188 -5.88 -8.42 -20.11
N LYS A 189 -4.73 -7.86 -20.53
CA LYS A 189 -3.93 -8.40 -21.63
C LYS A 189 -3.50 -9.84 -21.36
N GLN A 190 -2.95 -10.13 -20.18
CA GLN A 190 -2.49 -11.47 -19.84
C GLN A 190 -3.65 -12.45 -19.66
N ALA A 191 -4.79 -12.02 -19.13
CA ALA A 191 -5.99 -12.84 -19.05
C ALA A 191 -6.52 -13.23 -20.45
N GLN A 192 -6.55 -12.28 -21.39
CA GLN A 192 -6.94 -12.54 -22.79
C GLN A 192 -6.00 -13.55 -23.46
N LEU A 193 -4.68 -13.41 -23.28
CA LEU A 193 -3.69 -14.36 -23.79
C LEU A 193 -3.88 -15.79 -23.23
N GLN A 194 -4.50 -15.92 -22.06
CA GLN A 194 -4.82 -17.20 -21.41
C GLN A 194 -6.27 -17.65 -21.66
N ASN A 195 -7.00 -17.00 -22.56
CA ASN A 195 -8.43 -17.24 -22.83
C ASN A 195 -9.30 -17.22 -21.56
N ALA A 196 -8.95 -16.36 -20.59
CA ALA A 196 -9.70 -16.20 -19.36
C ALA A 196 -10.77 -15.11 -19.51
N GLU A 197 -11.95 -15.35 -18.96
CA GLU A 197 -12.98 -14.32 -18.81
C GLU A 197 -12.55 -13.33 -17.73
N VAL A 198 -12.64 -12.02 -18.03
CA VAL A 198 -12.21 -10.96 -17.12
C VAL A 198 -13.40 -10.25 -16.53
N ILE A 199 -13.38 -10.10 -15.20
CA ILE A 199 -14.40 -9.40 -14.44
C ILE A 199 -13.72 -8.31 -13.62
N GLN A 200 -14.26 -7.10 -13.61
CA GLN A 200 -13.65 -5.96 -12.92
C GLN A 200 -14.62 -5.33 -11.92
N TYR A 201 -14.11 -5.06 -10.73
CA TYR A 201 -14.81 -4.36 -9.66
C TYR A 201 -13.99 -3.18 -9.17
N GLU A 202 -14.70 -2.14 -8.70
CA GLU A 202 -14.11 -1.01 -8.01
C GLU A 202 -14.60 -0.98 -6.55
N LEU A 203 -13.64 -1.00 -5.64
CA LEU A 203 -13.83 -0.87 -4.20
C LEU A 203 -13.69 0.59 -3.84
N HIS A 204 -14.81 1.22 -3.52
CA HIS A 204 -14.83 2.57 -2.98
C HIS A 204 -14.48 2.54 -1.49
N SER A 205 -13.69 3.51 -1.04
CA SER A 205 -13.49 3.77 0.39
C SER A 205 -14.82 4.28 0.96
N GLN A 206 -15.09 4.00 2.23
CA GLN A 206 -16.13 4.70 2.98
C GLN A 206 -15.66 5.11 4.39
N PHE A 207 -14.44 4.74 4.84
CA PHE A 207 -14.06 4.87 6.27
C PHE A 207 -12.58 5.08 6.58
N ARG A 208 -11.74 5.60 5.67
CA ARG A 208 -10.38 6.07 6.05
C ARG A 208 -10.34 7.56 6.30
N CYS A 209 -9.33 8.03 7.04
CA CYS A 209 -9.15 9.45 7.39
C CYS A 209 -10.38 10.05 8.08
N ASN A 210 -10.88 9.36 9.10
CA ASN A 210 -12.06 9.74 9.89
C ASN A 210 -13.37 9.87 9.07
N GLY A 211 -13.49 9.12 7.97
CA GLY A 211 -14.68 9.14 7.10
C GLY A 211 -14.60 10.14 5.95
N SER A 212 -13.46 10.80 5.76
CA SER A 212 -13.27 11.76 4.68
C SER A 212 -12.65 11.11 3.44
N ASP A 213 -13.48 10.52 2.57
CA ASP A 213 -13.09 10.24 1.18
C ASP A 213 -12.56 11.50 0.47
N GLY A 214 -13.03 12.65 0.96
CA GLY A 214 -12.56 13.97 0.60
C GLY A 214 -11.06 14.16 0.76
N TYR A 215 -10.47 13.70 1.88
CA TYR A 215 -9.02 13.81 2.08
C TYR A 215 -8.23 13.05 1.01
N LEU A 216 -8.64 11.81 0.70
CA LEU A 216 -7.96 11.01 -0.31
C LEU A 216 -8.10 11.63 -1.70
N ALA A 217 -9.28 12.15 -2.04
CA ALA A 217 -9.50 12.86 -3.30
C ALA A 217 -8.66 14.14 -3.37
N TRP A 218 -8.66 14.94 -2.30
CA TRP A 218 -7.87 16.16 -2.18
C TRP A 218 -6.37 15.90 -2.34
N ILE A 219 -5.80 14.90 -1.65
CA ILE A 219 -4.39 14.56 -1.81
C ILE A 219 -4.09 14.12 -3.25
N ARG A 220 -4.97 13.35 -3.90
CA ARG A 220 -4.75 12.98 -5.32
C ARG A 220 -4.73 14.20 -6.24
N ASN A 221 -5.60 15.17 -5.98
CA ASN A 221 -5.66 16.42 -6.72
C ASN A 221 -4.44 17.31 -6.47
N MET A 222 -4.09 17.50 -5.19
CA MET A 222 -2.93 18.28 -4.75
C MET A 222 -1.63 17.68 -5.30
N LEU A 223 -1.49 16.35 -5.31
CA LEU A 223 -0.35 15.68 -5.94
C LEU A 223 -0.47 15.57 -7.47
N GLN A 224 -1.49 16.15 -8.10
CA GLN A 224 -1.74 16.10 -9.55
C GLN A 224 -1.72 14.66 -10.12
N LEU A 225 -2.23 13.70 -9.34
CA LEU A 225 -2.39 12.29 -9.73
C LEU A 225 -3.70 12.05 -10.49
N GLU A 226 -4.72 12.85 -10.19
CA GLU A 226 -6.04 12.79 -10.80
C GLU A 226 -6.69 14.17 -10.63
N GLU A 227 -7.24 14.73 -11.71
CA GLU A 227 -8.08 15.92 -11.61
C GLU A 227 -9.42 15.51 -10.98
N THR A 228 -9.74 16.08 -9.83
CA THR A 228 -11.02 15.82 -9.16
C THR A 228 -11.83 17.11 -9.06
N ALA A 229 -13.14 17.01 -9.24
CA ALA A 229 -14.02 18.17 -9.17
C ALA A 229 -14.04 18.76 -7.75
N ASN A 230 -14.00 20.10 -7.68
CA ASN A 230 -14.14 20.99 -6.52
C ASN A 230 -14.31 20.27 -5.17
N PHE A 231 -13.21 20.17 -4.45
CA PHE A 231 -13.17 19.61 -3.14
C PHE A 231 -13.24 20.71 -2.08
N ASN A 232 -14.10 20.56 -1.06
CA ASN A 232 -14.19 21.49 0.07
C ASN A 232 -13.48 20.90 1.28
N PHE A 233 -12.32 21.45 1.63
CA PHE A 233 -11.50 20.98 2.75
C PHE A 233 -12.12 21.27 4.11
N LYS A 234 -13.09 22.20 4.18
CA LYS A 234 -13.80 22.51 5.42
C LYS A 234 -14.65 21.37 5.96
N ASP A 235 -15.04 20.42 5.10
CA ASP A 235 -15.84 19.26 5.50
C ASP A 235 -14.97 18.04 5.87
N ILE A 236 -13.62 18.19 5.86
CA ILE A 236 -12.69 17.13 6.25
C ILE A 236 -12.53 17.07 7.78
N SER A 237 -12.94 15.94 8.37
CA SER A 237 -12.72 15.59 9.78
C SER A 237 -11.33 14.99 10.06
N PHE A 238 -10.30 15.39 9.30
CA PHE A 238 -8.92 14.87 9.35
C PHE A 238 -7.93 16.01 9.62
N ASP A 239 -7.07 15.84 10.63
CA ASP A 239 -6.14 16.88 11.08
C ASP A 239 -4.90 16.93 10.19
N PHE A 240 -4.96 17.75 9.13
CA PHE A 240 -3.84 17.97 8.22
C PHE A 240 -3.22 19.35 8.41
N ARG A 241 -1.88 19.40 8.51
CA ARG A 241 -1.14 20.64 8.77
C ARG A 241 0.15 20.70 7.96
N VAL A 242 0.52 21.91 7.55
CA VAL A 242 1.81 22.19 6.92
C VAL A 242 2.65 22.95 7.92
N ILE A 243 3.76 22.34 8.34
CA ILE A 243 4.66 22.82 9.39
C ILE A 243 5.87 23.48 8.74
N ASP A 244 6.29 24.63 9.27
CA ASP A 244 7.39 25.41 8.68
C ASP A 244 8.78 24.94 9.15
N ASP A 245 8.86 24.26 10.30
CA ASP A 245 10.11 23.75 10.88
C ASP A 245 10.05 22.21 11.07
N PRO A 246 11.02 21.44 10.54
CA PRO A 246 11.06 19.99 10.75
C PRO A 246 11.26 19.59 12.24
N ASN A 247 11.87 20.45 13.07
CA ASN A 247 11.97 20.19 14.51
C ASN A 247 10.61 20.31 15.21
N GLU A 248 9.79 21.29 14.81
CA GLU A 248 8.40 21.43 15.26
C GLU A 248 7.56 20.22 14.83
N LEU A 249 7.70 19.80 13.56
CA LEU A 249 7.04 18.59 13.06
C LEU A 249 7.36 17.38 13.94
N ARG A 250 8.65 17.19 14.29
CA ARG A 250 9.09 16.11 15.18
C ARG A 250 8.45 16.23 16.56
N ALA A 251 8.48 17.41 17.17
CA ALA A 251 7.90 17.63 18.50
C ALA A 251 6.40 17.27 18.53
N MET A 252 5.63 17.74 17.54
CA MET A 252 4.20 17.45 17.44
C MET A 252 3.89 15.96 17.26
N ILE A 253 4.69 15.25 16.46
CA ILE A 253 4.49 13.81 16.25
C ILE A 253 4.89 13.00 17.48
N CYS A 254 5.94 13.39 18.19
CA CYS A 254 6.30 12.79 19.48
C CYS A 254 5.15 12.96 20.49
N GLU A 255 4.56 14.14 20.60
CA GLU A 255 3.40 14.39 21.47
C GLU A 255 2.21 13.46 21.12
N LYS A 256 1.88 13.33 19.83
CA LYS A 256 0.83 12.39 19.37
C LYS A 256 1.18 10.92 19.63
N ASN A 257 2.46 10.60 19.62
CA ASN A 257 2.93 9.26 19.96
C ASN A 257 2.82 8.99 21.46
N ASP A 258 3.06 9.99 22.32
CA ASP A 258 2.90 9.83 23.78
C ASP A 258 1.43 9.58 24.17
N GLU A 259 0.48 10.17 23.42
CA GLU A 259 -0.96 9.93 23.62
C GLU A 259 -1.41 8.50 23.25
N SER A 260 -0.88 7.93 22.17
CA SER A 260 -1.47 6.75 21.50
C SER A 260 -0.52 5.58 21.22
N GLY A 261 0.79 5.82 21.28
CA GLY A 261 1.85 4.93 20.80
C GLY A 261 1.90 4.71 19.28
N LYS A 262 1.03 5.39 18.52
CA LYS A 262 0.74 5.13 17.11
C LYS A 262 1.00 6.36 16.23
N ALA A 263 2.03 7.15 16.51
CA ALA A 263 2.45 8.22 15.61
C ALA A 263 3.88 8.05 15.13
N ARG A 264 4.16 8.32 13.84
CA ARG A 264 5.48 8.10 13.22
C ARG A 264 5.86 9.21 12.26
N ILE A 265 7.17 9.45 12.14
CA ILE A 265 7.74 10.37 11.16
C ILE A 265 8.21 9.55 9.96
N LEU A 266 7.80 9.96 8.78
CA LEU A 266 8.07 9.31 7.51
C LEU A 266 8.74 10.30 6.55
N ALA A 267 9.51 9.80 5.59
CA ALA A 267 10.09 10.64 4.56
C ALA A 267 10.21 9.94 3.20
N GLY A 268 10.27 10.76 2.15
CA GLY A 268 10.77 10.32 0.85
C GLY A 268 12.22 9.83 0.95
N TYR A 269 12.61 8.86 0.12
CA TYR A 269 13.93 8.22 0.20
C TYR A 269 15.01 9.10 -0.48
N CYS A 270 15.23 10.31 0.04
CA CYS A 270 16.14 11.32 -0.50
C CYS A 270 17.54 11.28 0.12
N TRP A 271 17.65 10.88 1.39
CA TRP A 271 18.90 10.81 2.12
C TRP A 271 19.52 9.42 2.03
N GLU A 272 20.85 9.36 1.91
CA GLU A 272 21.56 8.09 1.87
C GLU A 272 21.38 7.34 3.18
N TRP A 273 21.27 6.02 3.09
CA TRP A 273 21.15 5.15 4.24
C TRP A 273 22.37 4.24 4.29
N GLU A 274 23.46 4.76 4.85
CA GLU A 274 24.75 4.08 4.80
C GLU A 274 24.76 2.83 5.68
N LYS A 275 25.19 1.70 5.13
CA LYS A 275 25.21 0.41 5.84
C LYS A 275 25.99 0.46 7.15
N ALA A 276 27.05 1.27 7.22
CA ALA A 276 27.89 1.41 8.40
C ALA A 276 27.17 2.11 9.57
N GLY A 277 26.18 2.98 9.28
CA GLY A 277 25.42 3.74 10.28
C GLY A 277 24.13 3.06 10.74
N ARG A 278 23.65 2.01 10.07
CA ARG A 278 22.31 1.42 10.32
C ARG A 278 22.13 0.72 11.66
N SER A 279 23.25 0.43 12.33
CA SER A 279 23.28 -0.15 13.68
C SER A 279 23.72 0.87 14.74
N ASP A 280 24.10 2.08 14.33
CA ASP A 280 24.54 3.14 15.24
C ASP A 280 23.37 4.09 15.55
N PRO A 281 22.81 4.07 16.77
CA PRO A 281 21.73 4.96 17.15
C PRO A 281 22.12 6.45 17.22
N ASN A 282 23.41 6.78 17.13
CA ASN A 282 23.91 8.16 17.13
C ASN A 282 24.23 8.66 15.72
N HIS A 283 24.00 7.86 14.68
CA HIS A 283 24.25 8.27 13.31
C HIS A 283 23.03 9.01 12.74
N ASP A 284 23.23 10.27 12.36
CA ASP A 284 22.19 11.07 11.72
C ASP A 284 22.25 10.90 10.19
N ASP A 285 21.27 10.20 9.62
CA ASP A 285 21.17 10.01 8.16
C ASP A 285 20.52 11.23 7.46
N ILE A 286 19.47 11.77 8.08
CA ILE A 286 18.66 12.86 7.54
C ILE A 286 19.09 14.15 8.24
N VAL A 287 19.61 15.10 7.45
CA VAL A 287 20.03 16.42 7.93
C VAL A 287 19.34 17.50 7.11
N ILE A 288 18.61 18.38 7.79
CA ILE A 288 17.88 19.53 7.21
C ILE A 288 18.13 20.73 8.12
N GLY A 289 19.10 21.57 7.78
CA GLY A 289 19.53 22.65 8.69
C GLY A 289 20.07 22.07 10.00
N ASP A 290 19.43 22.41 11.12
CA ASP A 290 19.75 21.89 12.46
C ASP A 290 18.97 20.60 12.81
N PHE A 291 17.93 20.26 12.05
CA PHE A 291 17.19 19.02 12.21
C PHE A 291 18.06 17.82 11.79
N LYS A 292 18.08 16.82 12.67
CA LYS A 292 18.81 15.58 12.47
C LYS A 292 18.00 14.38 12.96
N MET A 293 18.01 13.31 12.16
CA MET A 293 17.35 12.06 12.52
C MET A 293 17.89 10.89 11.72
N SER A 294 17.92 9.70 12.31
CA SER A 294 18.30 8.46 11.64
C SER A 294 17.13 7.87 10.86
N TRP A 295 17.44 7.16 9.77
CA TRP A 295 16.52 6.17 9.21
C TRP A 295 16.22 5.08 10.24
N ASN A 296 15.16 4.31 10.03
CA ASN A 296 14.84 3.18 10.90
C ASN A 296 16.04 2.23 11.07
N LEU A 297 16.44 1.94 12.30
CA LEU A 297 17.61 1.07 12.55
C LEU A 297 17.26 -0.40 12.24
N ASP A 298 18.28 -1.22 11.94
CA ASP A 298 18.15 -2.68 11.81
C ASP A 298 18.00 -3.35 13.20
N ALA A 299 17.09 -2.85 14.04
CA ALA A 299 16.68 -3.52 15.27
C ALA A 299 15.55 -4.51 14.91
N GLY A 300 15.68 -5.78 15.30
CA GLY A 300 14.85 -6.90 14.84
C GLY A 300 13.32 -6.82 15.01
N ASP A 301 12.77 -5.71 15.54
CA ASP A 301 11.34 -5.46 15.67
C ASP A 301 10.79 -4.60 14.52
N PRO A 302 9.58 -4.88 14.01
CA PRO A 302 8.97 -4.06 12.96
C PRO A 302 8.85 -2.59 13.39
N TYR A 303 9.27 -1.66 12.53
CA TYR A 303 9.20 -0.19 12.74
C TYR A 303 7.83 0.30 13.22
N ALA A 304 6.73 -0.36 12.84
CA ALA A 304 5.40 0.00 13.33
C ALA A 304 5.12 -0.30 14.81
N ILE A 305 5.94 -1.14 15.46
CA ILE A 305 5.61 -1.74 16.77
C ILE A 305 6.64 -1.37 17.86
N SER A 306 7.88 -1.01 17.50
CA SER A 306 8.92 -0.70 18.50
C SER A 306 8.68 0.67 19.15
N GLN A 307 8.75 0.75 20.49
CA GLN A 307 8.49 1.98 21.23
C GLN A 307 9.47 3.12 20.88
N GLY A 308 10.71 2.79 20.51
CA GLY A 308 11.74 3.79 20.14
C GLY A 308 11.68 4.30 18.69
N SER A 309 10.83 3.72 17.83
CA SER A 309 10.78 4.06 16.40
C SER A 309 10.24 5.45 16.09
N VAL A 310 9.58 6.12 17.04
CA VAL A 310 9.13 7.52 16.86
C VAL A 310 10.30 8.48 16.67
N HIS A 311 11.47 8.17 17.22
CA HIS A 311 12.70 8.94 17.07
C HIS A 311 13.48 8.58 15.79
N GLN A 312 12.90 7.76 14.92
CA GLN A 312 13.48 7.32 13.65
C GLN A 312 12.53 7.61 12.49
N VAL A 313 13.09 7.81 11.30
CA VAL A 313 12.29 8.08 10.10
C VAL A 313 12.02 6.76 9.37
N GLY A 314 10.75 6.49 9.11
CA GLY A 314 10.32 5.39 8.25
C GLY A 314 10.35 5.81 6.78
N CYS A 315 10.81 4.94 5.89
CA CYS A 315 10.70 5.16 4.46
C CYS A 315 9.50 4.40 3.87
N ILE A 316 9.23 4.62 2.58
CA ILE A 316 8.15 3.94 1.86
C ILE A 316 8.26 2.40 1.92
N HIS A 317 9.48 1.85 1.96
CA HIS A 317 9.72 0.41 1.97
C HIS A 317 9.40 -0.25 3.31
N THR A 318 9.48 0.50 4.41
CA THR A 318 9.24 -0.01 5.77
C THR A 318 7.84 0.29 6.30
N THR A 319 7.07 1.13 5.60
CA THR A 319 5.76 1.63 6.04
C THR A 319 4.58 1.14 5.20
N GLN A 320 4.85 0.54 4.03
CA GLN A 320 3.79 0.02 3.15
C GLN A 320 3.02 -1.13 3.81
N GLY A 321 1.70 -0.94 3.92
CA GLY A 321 0.79 -1.90 4.57
C GLY A 321 0.63 -1.70 6.08
N LEU A 322 1.25 -0.66 6.65
CA LEU A 322 1.09 -0.26 8.04
C LEU A 322 0.15 0.96 8.13
N GLU A 323 -0.43 1.17 9.30
CA GLU A 323 -1.37 2.26 9.60
C GLU A 323 -1.01 2.88 10.95
N PHE A 324 -1.13 4.21 11.05
CA PHE A 324 -0.80 5.00 12.23
C PHE A 324 -1.96 5.95 12.55
N ASP A 325 -2.09 6.38 13.80
CA ASP A 325 -3.07 7.41 14.17
C ASP A 325 -2.66 8.75 13.54
N TYR A 326 -1.38 9.12 13.67
CA TYR A 326 -0.80 10.33 13.11
C TYR A 326 0.49 10.04 12.35
N VAL A 327 0.75 10.76 11.27
CA VAL A 327 2.02 10.71 10.56
C VAL A 327 2.59 12.11 10.35
N GLY A 328 3.90 12.25 10.55
CA GLY A 328 4.67 13.38 10.05
C GLY A 328 5.32 12.98 8.73
N VAL A 329 5.19 13.75 7.67
CA VAL A 329 5.80 13.44 6.37
C VAL A 329 6.77 14.54 5.96
N ILE A 330 8.03 14.18 5.82
CA ILE A 330 9.08 15.04 5.26
C ILE A 330 9.16 14.79 3.76
N ILE A 331 8.87 15.83 2.98
CA ILE A 331 9.04 15.84 1.53
C ILE A 331 10.44 16.35 1.19
N GLY A 332 11.25 15.49 0.59
CA GLY A 332 12.60 15.83 0.18
C GLY A 332 12.66 16.54 -1.17
N GLU A 333 13.89 16.83 -1.60
CA GLU A 333 14.21 17.58 -2.82
C GLU A 333 13.81 16.88 -4.14
N ASP A 334 13.35 15.63 -4.08
CA ASP A 334 12.87 14.86 -5.23
C ASP A 334 11.48 15.31 -5.73
N LEU A 335 10.79 16.16 -4.97
CA LEU A 335 9.55 16.81 -5.36
C LEU A 335 9.62 18.31 -5.06
N ARG A 336 9.36 19.13 -6.08
CA ARG A 336 9.36 20.60 -5.98
C ARG A 336 8.14 21.18 -6.71
N TYR A 337 7.87 22.45 -6.49
CA TYR A 337 6.86 23.18 -7.24
C TYR A 337 7.49 24.33 -8.03
N GLU A 338 7.43 24.24 -9.36
CA GLU A 338 8.04 25.21 -10.26
C GLU A 338 7.07 25.52 -11.41
N ASN A 339 6.92 26.79 -11.78
CA ASN A 339 6.08 27.21 -12.93
C ASN A 339 4.63 26.67 -12.90
N ASN A 340 4.00 26.66 -11.71
CA ASN A 340 2.66 26.12 -11.46
C ASN A 340 2.50 24.60 -11.64
N GLU A 341 3.60 23.85 -11.74
CA GLU A 341 3.58 22.39 -11.89
C GLU A 341 4.44 21.70 -10.83
N LEU A 342 4.03 20.47 -10.46
CA LEU A 342 4.87 19.60 -9.65
C LEU A 342 6.01 19.06 -10.50
N VAL A 343 7.24 19.32 -10.08
CA VAL A 343 8.47 18.82 -10.72
C VAL A 343 9.04 17.71 -9.88
N THR A 344 9.24 16.55 -10.50
CA THR A 344 9.89 15.39 -9.86
C THR A 344 11.32 15.24 -10.36
N ASP A 345 12.25 14.84 -9.48
CA ASP A 345 13.64 14.54 -9.86
C ASP A 345 14.17 13.30 -9.14
N TYR A 346 14.26 12.16 -9.85
CA TYR A 346 14.82 10.93 -9.29
C TYR A 346 16.29 11.03 -8.88
N ARG A 347 17.03 12.04 -9.34
CA ARG A 347 18.46 12.23 -9.00
C ARG A 347 18.65 12.80 -7.61
N GLN A 348 17.60 13.41 -7.06
CA GLN A 348 17.54 13.88 -5.68
C GLN A 348 17.11 12.76 -4.70
N ARG A 349 16.91 11.54 -5.22
CA ARG A 349 16.78 10.34 -4.38
C ARG A 349 18.14 9.76 -4.07
N ALA A 350 18.23 9.08 -2.93
CA ALA A 350 19.44 8.39 -2.53
C ALA A 350 19.86 7.36 -3.60
N LYS A 351 21.16 7.25 -3.89
CA LYS A 351 21.72 6.29 -4.86
C LYS A 351 21.45 4.85 -4.45
N THR A 352 21.29 4.63 -3.16
CA THR A 352 20.93 3.34 -2.58
C THR A 352 19.47 2.94 -2.85
N ASP A 353 18.60 3.88 -3.24
CA ASP A 353 17.19 3.64 -3.54
C ASP A 353 17.03 2.62 -4.67
N SER A 354 16.47 1.46 -4.34
CA SER A 354 16.21 0.41 -5.33
C SER A 354 15.01 0.72 -6.22
N SER A 355 14.10 1.58 -5.76
CA SER A 355 12.85 1.89 -6.45
C SER A 355 13.06 2.60 -7.78
N VAL A 356 14.12 3.40 -7.90
CA VAL A 356 14.46 4.16 -9.12
C VAL A 356 15.51 3.47 -9.99
N LYS A 357 16.02 2.30 -9.57
CA LYS A 357 17.02 1.54 -10.33
C LYS A 357 16.44 1.00 -11.64
N GLY A 358 16.77 1.72 -12.71
CA GLY A 358 16.31 1.45 -14.08
C GLY A 358 16.01 2.73 -14.84
N LEU A 359 15.62 3.80 -14.13
CA LEU A 359 15.29 5.09 -14.73
C LEU A 359 16.46 5.66 -15.53
N LYS A 360 17.69 5.64 -15.00
CA LYS A 360 18.88 6.14 -15.72
C LYS A 360 19.07 5.49 -17.09
N LYS A 361 18.85 4.18 -17.21
CA LYS A 361 18.92 3.46 -18.49
C LYS A 361 17.74 3.85 -19.37
N LEU A 362 16.53 3.84 -18.80
CA LEU A 362 15.31 4.17 -19.54
C LEU A 362 15.32 5.61 -20.08
N TYR A 363 15.90 6.57 -19.36
CA TYR A 363 16.08 7.94 -19.84
C TYR A 363 16.92 8.04 -21.11
N ARG A 364 17.85 7.11 -21.34
CA ARG A 364 18.66 7.07 -22.56
C ARG A 364 17.91 6.42 -23.73
N GLU A 365 17.02 5.47 -23.42
CA GLU A 365 16.31 4.66 -24.41
C GLU A 365 14.96 5.28 -24.82
N ASN A 366 14.23 5.83 -23.84
CA ASN A 366 12.91 6.44 -24.00
C ASN A 366 12.68 7.49 -22.89
N PRO A 367 13.14 8.74 -23.11
CA PRO A 367 13.03 9.82 -22.12
C PRO A 367 11.61 10.09 -21.63
N GLU A 368 10.62 10.09 -22.53
CA GLU A 368 9.23 10.40 -22.19
C GLU A 368 8.61 9.32 -21.28
N LYS A 369 8.86 8.04 -21.59
CA LYS A 369 8.45 6.94 -20.71
C LYS A 369 9.17 6.99 -19.35
N ALA A 370 10.44 7.40 -19.33
CA ALA A 370 11.21 7.55 -18.10
C ALA A 370 10.62 8.64 -17.20
N LYS A 371 10.34 9.83 -17.75
CA LYS A 371 9.68 10.94 -17.03
C LYS A 371 8.34 10.51 -16.45
N HIS A 372 7.52 9.80 -17.23
CA HIS A 372 6.22 9.32 -16.75
C HIS A 372 6.35 8.34 -15.58
N ILE A 373 7.25 7.35 -15.67
CA ILE A 373 7.47 6.37 -14.60
C ILE A 373 8.08 7.02 -13.36
N GLU A 374 9.01 7.95 -13.54
CA GLU A 374 9.59 8.74 -12.45
C GLU A 374 8.52 9.52 -11.69
N ARG A 375 7.72 10.31 -12.42
CA ARG A 375 6.64 11.09 -11.85
C ARG A 375 5.69 10.20 -11.05
N GLN A 376 5.30 9.05 -11.62
CA GLN A 376 4.48 8.07 -10.92
C GLN A 376 5.13 7.56 -9.63
N ILE A 377 6.40 7.15 -9.66
CA ILE A 377 7.08 6.60 -8.47
C ILE A 377 7.15 7.63 -7.34
N ILE A 378 7.53 8.86 -7.65
CA ILE A 378 7.74 9.92 -6.65
C ILE A 378 6.41 10.39 -6.07
N LEU A 379 5.42 10.73 -6.91
CA LEU A 379 4.12 11.18 -6.42
C LEU A 379 3.37 10.07 -5.67
N ASN A 380 3.41 8.83 -6.16
CA ASN A 380 2.81 7.70 -5.44
C ASN A 380 3.53 7.42 -4.12
N THR A 381 4.84 7.70 -4.01
CA THR A 381 5.55 7.61 -2.72
C THR A 381 4.89 8.54 -1.72
N TYR A 382 4.77 9.82 -2.04
CA TYR A 382 4.20 10.81 -1.11
C TYR A 382 2.71 10.59 -0.85
N TYR A 383 1.93 10.21 -1.86
CA TYR A 383 0.55 9.76 -1.68
C TYR A 383 0.48 8.60 -0.66
N THR A 384 1.35 7.61 -0.83
CA THR A 384 1.35 6.43 0.03
C THR A 384 1.78 6.76 1.45
N LEU A 385 2.69 7.72 1.67
CA LEU A 385 3.12 8.16 3.01
C LEU A 385 2.03 8.98 3.71
N MET A 386 1.45 9.97 3.02
CA MET A 386 0.43 10.86 3.56
C MET A 386 -0.88 10.14 3.92
N THR A 387 -1.17 9.03 3.25
CA THR A 387 -2.39 8.23 3.48
C THR A 387 -2.23 7.13 4.55
N ARG A 388 -1.11 7.13 5.30
CA ARG A 388 -0.88 6.21 6.42
C ARG A 388 -1.50 6.68 7.73
N GLY A 389 -1.75 7.98 7.88
CA GLY A 389 -2.42 8.55 9.04
C GLY A 389 -3.94 8.28 9.00
N MET A 390 -4.49 7.83 10.12
CA MET A 390 -5.93 7.58 10.27
C MET A 390 -6.68 8.79 10.83
N LYS A 391 -6.01 9.61 11.66
CA LYS A 391 -6.57 10.79 12.32
C LYS A 391 -5.95 12.10 11.82
N GLY A 392 -4.66 12.10 11.48
CA GLY A 392 -4.00 13.29 10.95
C GLY A 392 -2.69 13.01 10.23
N CYS A 393 -2.25 14.01 9.47
CA CYS A 393 -1.01 14.01 8.69
C CYS A 393 -0.41 15.42 8.70
N TYR A 394 0.78 15.55 9.26
CA TYR A 394 1.52 16.80 9.30
C TYR A 394 2.65 16.72 8.28
N ILE A 395 2.89 17.77 7.52
CA ILE A 395 3.88 17.75 6.45
C ILE A 395 4.90 18.88 6.62
N TYR A 396 6.13 18.61 6.21
CA TYR A 396 7.19 19.59 6.02
C TYR A 396 7.77 19.39 4.62
N CYS A 397 8.07 20.48 3.91
CA CYS A 397 8.66 20.42 2.57
C CYS A 397 10.05 21.08 2.58
N CYS A 398 11.06 20.39 2.04
CA CYS A 398 12.36 21.03 1.81
C CYS A 398 12.26 22.18 0.80
N ASP A 399 11.39 22.04 -0.22
CA ASP A 399 11.12 23.09 -1.19
C ASP A 399 10.05 24.07 -0.68
N SER A 400 10.42 25.36 -0.58
CA SER A 400 9.54 26.39 -0.02
C SER A 400 8.36 26.72 -0.93
N GLU A 401 8.51 26.61 -2.25
CA GLU A 401 7.41 26.86 -3.18
C GLU A 401 6.38 25.74 -3.13
N LEU A 402 6.82 24.48 -2.99
CA LEU A 402 5.92 23.36 -2.73
C LEU A 402 5.16 23.55 -1.41
N GLN A 403 5.83 24.01 -0.35
CA GLN A 403 5.17 24.30 0.92
C GLN A 403 4.04 25.33 0.77
N LYS A 404 4.30 26.41 0.04
CA LYS A 404 3.31 27.45 -0.25
C LYS A 404 2.14 26.89 -1.08
N TYR A 405 2.44 26.14 -2.12
CA TYR A 405 1.44 25.47 -2.95
C TYR A 405 0.49 24.61 -2.12
N ILE A 406 1.03 23.77 -1.23
CA ILE A 406 0.19 22.90 -0.39
C ILE A 406 -0.63 23.74 0.60
N LYS A 407 -0.05 24.77 1.22
CA LYS A 407 -0.79 25.70 2.09
C LYS A 407 -1.94 26.39 1.34
N MET A 408 -1.73 26.82 0.10
CA MET A 408 -2.79 27.40 -0.74
C MET A 408 -3.89 26.38 -1.07
N SER A 409 -3.52 25.14 -1.39
CA SER A 409 -4.49 24.07 -1.67
C SER A 409 -5.40 23.70 -0.49
N ILE A 410 -5.03 24.09 0.73
CA ILE A 410 -5.87 23.97 1.94
C ILE A 410 -6.79 25.18 2.10
N ALA A 411 -6.31 26.38 1.76
CA ALA A 411 -7.06 27.62 1.92
C ALA A 411 -8.12 27.83 0.82
N ASP A 412 -7.84 27.37 -0.39
CA ASP A 412 -8.74 27.43 -1.56
C ASP A 412 -9.80 26.32 -1.56
N ALA A 413 -9.64 25.33 -0.69
CA ALA A 413 -10.59 24.25 -0.46
C ALA A 413 -11.45 24.55 0.77
#